data_AF-A0A954NVL7-F1
#
_entry.id   AF-A0A954NVL7-F1
#
_cell.length_a   1.000
_cell.length_b   1.000
_cell.length_c   1.000
_cell.angle_alpha   90.00
_cell.angle_beta   90.00
_cell.angle_gamma   90.00
#
_symmetry.space_group_name_H-M   'P 1'
#
loop_
_entity.id
_entity.type
_entity.pdbx_description
1 polymer ?
#
loop_
_entity_poly.entity_id
_entity_poly.type
_entity_poly.pdbx_seq_one_letter_code
_entity_poly.pdbx_strand_id
1 'polypeptide(L)'
;GEGGYHLVLRDEFRPVQDRVHGTSPKDVKLSQEALEVLAYIAYRQPVSKEGLDETGKPNAASLVRQLLRRQLVCLERGEGSSEDVTYRTTPRFLELFGLRSLRDLPLPEDLTLK
;
A
#
# COMPACT_ATOMS: atom_id res chain seq x y z
N GLY A 1 -1.61 -16.23 20.82
CA GLY A 1 -2.14 -14.92 21.26
C GLY A 1 -1.71 -13.92 20.23
N GLU A 2 -2.47 -12.90 19.86
CA GLU A 2 -3.49 -12.17 20.63
C GLU A 2 -4.54 -11.65 19.64
N GLY A 3 -5.83 -11.83 19.94
CA GLY A 3 -6.91 -11.18 19.21
C GLY A 3 -7.07 -9.75 19.71
N GLY A 4 -6.49 -8.79 19.00
CA GLY A 4 -6.65 -7.37 19.31
C GLY A 4 -8.03 -6.86 18.96
N TYR A 5 -8.58 -5.98 19.80
CA TYR A 5 -9.80 -5.23 19.50
C TYR A 5 -9.41 -3.82 19.05
N HIS A 6 -9.96 -3.36 17.94
CA HIS A 6 -9.81 -1.98 17.48
C HIS A 6 -11.10 -1.22 17.71
N LEU A 7 -10.98 -0.04 18.34
CA LEU A 7 -12.06 0.92 18.43
C LEU A 7 -12.14 1.67 17.10
N VAL A 8 -13.25 1.56 16.40
CA VAL A 8 -13.53 2.31 15.18
C VAL A 8 -14.69 3.27 15.42
N LEU A 9 -14.63 4.43 14.78
CA LEU A 9 -15.75 5.37 14.79
C LEU A 9 -16.90 4.76 13.97
N ARG A 10 -18.13 4.85 14.46
CA ARG A 10 -19.30 4.43 13.69
C ARG A 10 -19.47 5.33 12.48
N ASP A 11 -19.94 4.78 11.35
CA ASP A 11 -20.08 5.52 10.08
C ASP A 11 -20.92 6.80 10.21
N GLU A 12 -21.91 6.80 11.10
CA GLU A 12 -22.76 7.96 11.41
C GLU A 12 -21.99 9.19 11.91
N PHE A 13 -20.75 9.02 12.42
CA PHE A 13 -19.90 10.11 12.91
C PHE A 13 -18.78 10.53 11.95
N ARG A 14 -18.70 9.95 10.74
CA ARG A 14 -17.73 10.38 9.70
C ARG A 14 -17.70 11.89 9.46
N PRO A 15 -18.84 12.61 9.39
CA PRO A 15 -18.83 14.06 9.16
C PRO A 15 -18.12 14.86 10.27
N VAL A 16 -18.14 14.35 11.51
CA VAL A 16 -17.46 14.97 12.66
C VAL A 16 -15.96 14.67 12.62
N GLN A 17 -15.58 13.46 12.21
CA GLN A 17 -14.18 13.10 11.96
C GLN A 17 -13.55 14.02 10.92
N ASP A 18 -14.22 14.22 9.79
CA ASP A 18 -13.77 15.09 8.69
C ASP A 18 -13.63 16.56 9.13
N ARG A 19 -14.45 17.00 10.09
CA ARG A 19 -14.43 18.38 10.60
C ARG A 19 -13.32 18.64 11.62
N VAL A 20 -12.96 17.63 12.41
CA VAL A 20 -11.96 17.75 13.49
C VAL A 20 -10.56 17.39 12.97
N HIS A 21 -10.44 16.48 12.00
CA HIS A 21 -9.17 16.05 11.42
C HIS A 21 -8.88 16.61 10.03
N GLY A 22 -9.81 17.34 9.42
CA GLY A 22 -9.83 17.49 7.95
C GLY A 22 -10.16 16.13 7.32
N THR A 23 -10.57 16.11 6.06
CA THR A 23 -10.78 14.87 5.30
C THR A 23 -9.46 14.08 5.25
N SER A 24 -9.25 13.20 6.22
CA SER A 24 -8.01 12.47 6.54
C SER A 24 -6.79 13.35 6.89
N PRO A 25 -5.98 12.96 7.89
CA PRO A 25 -4.85 13.76 8.35
C PRO A 25 -3.76 13.80 7.29
N LYS A 26 -3.62 14.90 6.54
CA LYS A 26 -2.39 15.38 5.84
C LYS A 26 -1.50 14.36 5.11
N ASP A 27 -1.95 13.16 4.79
CA ASP A 27 -1.28 12.25 3.90
C ASP A 27 -1.62 12.72 2.49
N VAL A 28 -0.77 13.61 1.97
CA VAL A 28 -0.74 14.08 0.57
C VAL A 28 -1.24 12.94 -0.32
N LYS A 29 -2.43 13.09 -0.92
CA LYS A 29 -3.05 12.03 -1.74
C LYS A 29 -1.99 11.42 -2.65
N LEU A 30 -1.90 10.09 -2.66
CA LEU A 30 -1.02 9.41 -3.61
C LEU A 30 -1.44 9.81 -5.02
N SER A 31 -0.47 10.13 -5.87
CA SER A 31 -0.76 10.31 -7.30
C SER A 31 -1.28 8.99 -7.87
N GLN A 32 -1.99 9.06 -8.98
CA GLN A 32 -2.45 7.87 -9.69
C GLN A 32 -1.29 6.92 -10.00
N GLU A 33 -0.16 7.44 -10.48
CA GLU A 33 1.04 6.62 -10.73
C GLU A 33 1.58 5.94 -9.46
N ALA A 34 1.56 6.63 -8.31
CA ALA A 34 1.98 6.03 -7.04
C ALA A 34 1.04 4.92 -6.60
N LEU A 35 -0.28 5.08 -6.82
CA LEU A 35 -1.27 4.04 -6.56
C LEU A 35 -1.09 2.84 -7.48
N GLU A 36 -0.81 3.05 -8.77
CA GLU A 36 -0.55 1.97 -9.72
C GLU A 36 0.69 1.16 -9.33
N VAL A 37 1.79 1.83 -8.96
CA VAL A 37 3.00 1.15 -8.47
C VAL A 37 2.73 0.43 -7.14
N LEU A 38 1.98 1.05 -6.22
CA LEU A 38 1.63 0.43 -4.95
C LEU A 38 0.76 -0.82 -5.16
N ALA A 39 -0.23 -0.76 -6.05
CA ALA A 39 -1.07 -1.89 -6.41
C ALA A 39 -0.23 -3.01 -7.05
N TYR A 40 0.67 -2.67 -7.97
CA TYR A 40 1.60 -3.63 -8.58
C TYR A 40 2.37 -4.42 -7.52
N ILE A 41 2.97 -3.73 -6.56
CA ILE A 41 3.69 -4.36 -5.44
C ILE A 41 2.73 -5.20 -4.59
N ALA A 42 1.55 -4.70 -4.26
CA ALA A 42 0.59 -5.42 -3.41
C ALA A 42 0.16 -6.78 -4.02
N TYR A 43 -0.09 -6.83 -5.33
CA TYR A 43 -0.51 -8.05 -6.03
C TYR A 43 0.63 -9.01 -6.39
N ARG A 44 1.86 -8.51 -6.54
CA ARG A 44 3.00 -9.33 -7.04
C ARG A 44 4.15 -9.50 -6.06
N GLN A 45 4.00 -9.04 -4.81
CA GLN A 45 5.07 -9.14 -3.82
C GLN A 45 5.53 -10.59 -3.57
N PRO A 46 6.84 -10.82 -3.42
CA PRO A 46 7.93 -9.82 -3.44
C PRO A 46 8.26 -9.33 -4.87
N VAL A 47 8.45 -8.03 -5.05
CA VAL A 47 8.83 -7.43 -6.36
C VAL A 47 10.28 -6.97 -6.32
N SER A 48 11.11 -7.38 -7.30
CA SER A 48 12.50 -6.93 -7.44
C SER A 48 12.57 -5.51 -8.03
N LYS A 49 13.76 -4.91 -8.03
CA LYS A 49 13.97 -3.62 -8.73
C LYS A 49 13.66 -3.71 -10.23
N GLU A 50 14.07 -4.81 -10.88
CA GLU A 50 13.78 -5.08 -12.29
C GLU A 50 12.28 -5.27 -12.53
N GLY A 51 11.58 -5.95 -11.61
CA GLY A 51 10.12 -6.10 -11.67
C GLY A 51 9.36 -4.78 -11.55
N LEU A 52 9.95 -3.73 -10.96
CA LEU A 52 9.36 -2.39 -10.97
C LEU A 52 9.42 -1.74 -12.34
N ASP A 53 10.42 -2.06 -13.17
CA ASP A 53 10.55 -1.49 -14.52
C ASP A 53 9.44 -2.04 -15.44
N GLU A 54 8.93 -3.24 -15.16
CA GLU A 54 7.77 -3.84 -15.84
C GLU A 54 6.47 -3.05 -15.65
N THR A 55 6.40 -2.13 -14.68
CA THR A 55 5.26 -1.22 -14.51
C THR A 55 5.13 -0.21 -15.65
N GLY A 56 6.19 -0.02 -16.45
CA GLY A 56 6.25 0.97 -17.53
C GLY A 56 6.27 2.42 -17.02
N LYS A 57 6.46 2.65 -15.71
CA LYS A 57 6.52 3.99 -15.13
C LYS A 57 7.95 4.53 -15.14
N PRO A 58 8.24 5.63 -15.86
CA PRO A 58 9.60 6.18 -15.93
C PRO A 58 10.14 6.64 -14.57
N ASN A 59 9.24 6.96 -13.63
CA ASN A 59 9.58 7.43 -12.29
C ASN A 59 9.35 6.36 -11.20
N ALA A 60 9.23 5.06 -11.55
CA ALA A 60 8.91 3.98 -10.60
C ALA A 60 9.80 4.01 -9.34
N ALA A 61 11.11 4.20 -9.50
CA ALA A 61 12.05 4.29 -8.38
C ALA A 61 11.75 5.46 -7.42
N SER A 62 11.34 6.62 -7.94
CA SER A 62 10.97 7.78 -7.12
C SER A 62 9.65 7.54 -6.38
N LEU A 63 8.67 6.93 -7.06
CA LEU A 63 7.39 6.55 -6.48
C LEU A 63 7.58 5.55 -5.35
N VAL A 64 8.43 4.52 -5.53
CA VAL A 64 8.76 3.57 -4.46
C VAL A 64 9.45 4.26 -3.29
N ARG A 65 10.39 5.19 -3.51
CA ARG A 65 10.98 6.00 -2.43
C ARG A 65 9.92 6.80 -1.66
N GLN A 66 8.91 7.33 -2.34
CA GLN A 66 7.77 7.97 -1.68
C GLN A 66 6.96 6.99 -0.84
N LEU A 67 6.68 5.79 -1.35
CA LEU A 67 5.94 4.75 -0.64
C LEU A 67 6.70 4.22 0.59
N LEU A 68 8.03 4.06 0.48
CA LEU A 68 8.92 3.72 1.58
C LEU A 68 8.89 4.78 2.69
N ARG A 69 9.01 6.07 2.33
CA ARG A 69 8.94 7.19 3.30
C ARG A 69 7.60 7.23 4.05
N ARG A 70 6.52 6.80 3.40
CA ARG A 70 5.17 6.71 3.98
C ARG A 70 4.91 5.39 4.70
N GLN A 71 5.90 4.49 4.74
CA GLN A 71 5.81 3.17 5.34
C GLN A 71 4.69 2.32 4.73
N LEU A 72 4.30 2.53 3.48
CA LEU A 72 3.32 1.70 2.78
C LEU A 72 3.96 0.47 2.13
N VAL A 73 5.26 0.61 1.82
CA VAL A 73 6.12 -0.45 1.28
C VAL A 73 7.35 -0.56 2.18
N CYS A 74 7.92 -1.76 2.30
CA CYS A 74 9.21 -2.03 2.91
C CYS A 74 10.17 -2.67 1.88
N LEU A 75 11.45 -2.65 2.23
CA LEU A 75 12.53 -3.22 1.45
C LEU A 75 13.09 -4.42 2.21
N GLU A 76 13.16 -5.56 1.55
CA GLU A 76 13.80 -6.79 2.04
C GLU A 76 15.04 -7.10 1.21
N ARG A 77 16.13 -7.51 1.86
CA ARG A 77 17.35 -7.97 1.19
C ARG A 77 17.36 -9.49 1.18
N GLY A 78 17.62 -10.08 0.03
CA GLY A 78 17.82 -11.52 -0.12
C GLY A 78 19.06 -12.01 0.65
N GLU A 79 19.05 -13.29 1.04
CA GLU A 79 20.16 -13.90 1.79
C GLU A 79 21.39 -14.22 0.92
N GLY A 80 21.26 -14.18 -0.42
CA GLY A 80 22.31 -14.60 -1.36
C GLY A 80 23.30 -13.50 -1.77
N SER A 81 22.85 -12.24 -1.89
CA SER A 81 23.68 -11.08 -2.23
C SER A 81 23.02 -9.79 -1.75
N SER A 82 23.81 -8.78 -1.39
CA SER A 82 23.32 -7.45 -0.98
C SER A 82 22.56 -6.70 -2.09
N GLU A 83 22.66 -7.17 -3.33
CA GLU A 83 22.00 -6.63 -4.52
C GLU A 83 20.58 -7.17 -4.75
N ASP A 84 20.19 -8.26 -4.09
CA ASP A 84 18.87 -8.89 -4.24
C ASP A 84 17.82 -8.16 -3.40
N VAL A 85 17.52 -6.93 -3.79
CA VAL A 85 16.54 -6.08 -3.12
C VAL A 85 15.14 -6.37 -3.65
N THR A 86 14.21 -6.67 -2.74
CA THR A 86 12.79 -6.84 -3.05
C THR A 86 11.90 -5.91 -2.22
N TYR A 87 10.71 -5.63 -2.73
CA TYR A 87 9.72 -4.72 -2.15
C TYR A 87 8.45 -5.48 -1.79
N ARG A 88 7.88 -5.15 -0.62
CA ARG A 88 6.62 -5.69 -0.09
C ARG A 88 5.76 -4.61 0.54
N THR A 89 4.46 -4.84 0.65
CA THR A 89 3.58 -3.96 1.44
C THR A 89 3.75 -4.18 2.93
N THR A 90 3.47 -3.16 3.73
CA THR A 90 3.57 -3.22 5.21
C THR A 90 2.20 -3.45 5.88
N PRO A 91 2.15 -3.69 7.20
CA PRO A 91 0.89 -3.65 7.95
C PRO A 91 0.13 -2.32 7.84
N ARG A 92 0.83 -1.19 7.76
CA ARG A 92 0.21 0.14 7.56
C ARG A 92 -0.60 0.21 6.27
N PHE A 93 -0.17 -0.49 5.21
CA PHE A 93 -0.97 -0.61 3.99
C PHE A 93 -2.33 -1.26 4.31
N LEU A 94 -2.34 -2.40 5.00
CA LEU A 94 -3.58 -3.09 5.36
C LEU A 94 -4.51 -2.19 6.20
N GLU A 95 -3.96 -1.50 7.20
CA GLU A 95 -4.71 -0.55 8.03
C GLU A 95 -5.33 0.59 7.22
N LEU A 96 -4.55 1.20 6.31
CA LEU A 96 -5.00 2.34 5.51
C LEU A 96 -6.09 1.94 4.51
N PHE A 97 -6.00 0.73 3.96
CA PHE A 97 -6.99 0.20 3.00
C PHE A 97 -8.12 -0.59 3.67
N GLY A 98 -8.14 -0.71 5.01
CA GLY A 98 -9.18 -1.43 5.74
C GLY A 98 -9.20 -2.94 5.47
N LEU A 99 -8.06 -3.52 5.12
CA LEU A 99 -7.90 -4.94 4.82
C LEU A 99 -7.42 -5.69 6.06
N ARG A 100 -7.88 -6.94 6.26
CA ARG A 100 -7.36 -7.80 7.34
C ARG A 100 -6.12 -8.55 6.89
N SER A 101 -6.04 -8.84 5.60
CA SER A 101 -4.93 -9.54 4.96
C SER A 101 -4.83 -9.17 3.48
N LEU A 102 -3.70 -9.49 2.86
CA LEU A 102 -3.52 -9.34 1.41
C LEU A 102 -4.46 -10.22 0.60
N ARG A 103 -5.05 -11.26 1.19
CA ARG A 103 -6.05 -12.12 0.53
C ARG A 103 -7.41 -11.43 0.38
N ASP A 104 -7.64 -10.35 1.12
CA ASP A 104 -8.84 -9.53 0.99
C ASP A 104 -8.70 -8.50 -0.17
N LEU A 105 -7.56 -8.48 -0.88
CA LEU A 105 -7.42 -7.66 -2.09
C LEU A 105 -8.34 -8.20 -3.19
N PRO A 106 -9.05 -7.32 -3.93
CA PRO A 106 -9.91 -7.76 -5.03
C PRO A 106 -9.07 -8.43 -6.11
N LEU A 107 -9.50 -9.59 -6.60
CA LEU A 107 -8.75 -10.26 -7.66
C LEU A 107 -8.91 -9.47 -8.96
N PRO A 108 -7.96 -9.57 -9.91
CA PRO A 108 -8.10 -8.92 -11.21
C PRO A 108 -9.41 -9.25 -11.93
N GLU A 109 -9.95 -10.45 -11.71
CA GLU A 109 -11.26 -10.91 -12.19
C GLU A 109 -12.47 -10.26 -11.48
N ASP A 110 -12.30 -9.76 -10.25
CA ASP A 110 -13.34 -9.02 -9.51
C ASP A 110 -13.40 -7.55 -9.94
N LEU A 111 -12.33 -7.03 -10.57
CA LEU A 111 -12.27 -5.64 -11.06
C LEU A 111 -12.99 -5.44 -12.41
N THR A 112 -13.46 -6.53 -13.04
CA THR A 112 -14.25 -6.48 -14.29
C THR A 112 -15.74 -6.14 -14.10
N LEU A 113 -16.15 -5.67 -12.92
CA LEU A 113 -17.55 -5.34 -12.63
C LEU A 113 -17.95 -3.93 -13.14
N LYS A 114 -18.56 -3.94 -14.34
CA LYS A 114 -19.45 -2.96 -14.99
C LYS A 114 -18.88 -1.63 -15.46
#